data_AF-A0A2E5CI50-F1
#
_entry.id   AF-A0A2E5CI50-F1
#
_cell.length_a   1.000
_cell.length_b   1.000
_cell.length_c   1.000
_cell.angle_alpha   90.00
_cell.angle_beta   90.00
_cell.angle_gamma   90.00
#
_symmetry.space_group_name_H-M   'P 1'
#
loop_
_entity.id
_entity.type
_entity.pdbx_description
1 polymer ?
#
loop_
_entity_poly.entity_id
_entity_poly.type
_entity_poly.pdbx_seq_one_letter_code
_entity_poly.pdbx_strand_id
1 'polypeptide(L)' 'MQNYLKNIKKKITENLPDDLEAIKGDFQQNIQSLIESQIKNLDLVTREEFEVQEQVLKRTREKLEELQKQLDKNN' A
#
# COMPACT_ATOMS: atom_id res chain seq x y z
N MET A 1 3.22 8.70 1.12
CA MET A 1 3.66 8.07 -0.15
C MET A 1 5.17 8.16 -0.39
N GLN A 2 5.80 9.35 -0.38
CA GLN A 2 7.24 9.51 -0.66
C GLN A 2 8.18 8.63 0.20
N ASN A 3 7.89 8.46 1.49
CA ASN A 3 8.68 7.57 2.37
C ASN A 3 8.59 6.08 2.00
N TYR A 4 7.47 5.62 1.43
CA TYR A 4 7.28 4.22 1.06
C TYR A 4 8.14 3.84 -0.16
N LEU A 5 8.16 4.72 -1.18
CA LEU A 5 9.04 4.58 -2.34
C LEU A 5 10.52 4.58 -1.94
N LYS A 6 10.90 5.47 -1.01
CA LYS A 6 12.27 5.51 -0.47
C LYS A 6 12.66 4.21 0.24
N ASN A 7 11.73 3.61 0.99
CA ASN A 7 11.96 2.36 1.70
C ASN A 7 12.06 1.16 0.74
N ILE A 8 11.24 1.13 -0.32
CA ILE A 8 11.34 0.11 -1.38
C ILE A 8 12.70 0.22 -2.09
N LYS A 9 13.10 1.44 -2.49
CA LYS A 9 14.39 1.69 -3.13
C LYS A 9 15.56 1.20 -2.26
N LYS A 10 15.51 1.49 -0.95
CA LYS A 10 16.52 1.06 0.01
C LYS A 10 16.62 -0.47 0.07
N LYS A 11 15.48 -1.16 0.27
CA LYS A 11 15.44 -2.62 0.34
C LYS A 11 15.93 -3.31 -0.93
N ILE A 12 15.59 -2.78 -2.10
CA ILE A 12 16.02 -3.36 -3.38
C ILE A 12 17.52 -3.17 -3.59
N THR A 13 18.05 -2.00 -3.21
CA THR A 13 19.49 -1.73 -3.30
C THR A 13 20.30 -2.57 -2.32
N GLU A 14 19.75 -2.87 -1.13
CA GLU A 14 20.38 -3.71 -0.10
C GLU A 14 20.40 -5.20 -0.44
N ASN A 15 19.53 -5.66 -1.35
CA ASN A 15 19.46 -7.07 -1.78
C ASN A 15 20.05 -7.29 -3.19
N LEU A 16 20.74 -6.28 -3.75
CA LEU A 16 21.35 -6.40 -5.07
C LEU A 16 22.69 -7.17 -4.93
N PRO A 17 22.94 -8.21 -5.75
CA PRO A 17 24.22 -8.94 -5.73
C PRO A 17 25.42 -8.02 -5.98
N ASP A 18 26.52 -8.26 -5.26
CA ASP A 18 27.76 -7.46 -5.34
C ASP A 18 28.37 -7.41 -6.75
N ASP A 19 28.15 -8.46 -7.57
CA ASP A 19 28.61 -8.55 -8.97
C ASP A 19 28.01 -7.47 -9.90
N LEU A 20 26.96 -6.77 -9.47
CA LEU A 20 26.31 -5.69 -10.23
C LEU A 20 26.85 -4.28 -9.89
N GLU A 21 27.86 -4.17 -9.01
CA GLU A 21 28.46 -2.87 -8.64
C GLU A 21 29.09 -2.10 -9.81
N ALA A 22 29.56 -2.78 -10.85
CA ALA A 22 30.17 -2.12 -12.02
C ALA A 22 29.13 -1.43 -12.94
N ILE A 23 27.84 -1.78 -12.81
CA ILE A 23 26.73 -1.27 -13.65
C ILE A 23 25.74 -0.47 -12.78
N LYS A 24 26.09 -0.22 -11.51
CA LYS A 24 25.20 0.29 -10.44
C LYS A 24 24.46 1.56 -10.83
N GLY A 25 25.12 2.54 -11.44
CA GLY A 25 24.55 3.86 -11.71
C GLY A 25 23.34 3.83 -12.67
N ASP A 26 23.58 3.33 -13.88
CA ASP A 26 22.56 3.30 -14.94
C ASP A 26 21.49 2.23 -14.66
N PHE A 27 21.90 1.08 -14.13
CA PHE A 27 20.98 0.01 -13.77
C PHE A 27 20.05 0.42 -12.63
N GLN A 28 20.56 1.13 -11.62
CA GLN A 28 19.76 1.63 -10.50
C GLN A 28 18.74 2.68 -10.96
N GLN A 29 19.11 3.60 -11.87
CA GLN A 29 18.16 4.56 -12.43
C GLN A 29 17.08 3.89 -13.27
N ASN A 30 17.44 2.89 -14.09
CA ASN A 30 16.48 2.13 -14.90
C ASN A 30 15.53 1.32 -14.03
N ILE A 31 16.03 0.59 -13.03
CA ILE A 31 15.20 -0.14 -12.06
C ILE A 31 14.29 0.82 -11.30
N GLN A 32 14.80 1.96 -10.84
CA GLN A 32 13.99 2.95 -10.13
C GLN A 32 12.84 3.45 -11.02
N SER A 33 13.12 3.77 -12.28
CA SER A 33 12.11 4.26 -13.22
C SER A 33 11.05 3.18 -13.54
N LEU A 34 11.47 1.92 -13.66
CA LEU A 34 10.56 0.78 -13.84
C LEU A 34 9.68 0.55 -12.61
N ILE A 35 10.22 0.65 -11.40
CA ILE A 35 9.44 0.51 -10.17
C ILE A 35 8.46 1.68 -10.02
N GLU A 36 8.91 2.90 -10.28
CA GLU A 36 8.05 4.09 -10.22
C GLU A 36 6.90 4.02 -11.25
N SER A 37 7.16 3.49 -12.45
CA SER A 37 6.11 3.30 -13.47
C SER A 37 5.14 2.18 -13.10
N GLN A 38 5.64 1.05 -12.57
CA GLN A 38 4.78 -0.05 -12.14
C GLN A 38 3.94 0.32 -10.91
N ILE A 39 4.50 1.04 -9.94
CA ILE A 39 3.76 1.54 -8.77
C ILE A 39 2.70 2.56 -9.17
N LYS A 40 2.93 3.38 -10.20
CA LYS A 40 1.90 4.27 -10.76
C LYS A 40 0.76 3.52 -11.45
N ASN A 41 1.02 2.31 -11.96
CA ASN A 41 0.01 1.46 -12.59
C ASN A 41 -0.77 0.59 -11.59
N LEU A 42 -0.34 0.54 -10.33
CA LEU A 42 -1.17 -0.03 -9.25
C LEU A 42 -2.27 0.98 -8.91
N ASP A 43 -3.50 0.51 -8.71
CA ASP A 43 -4.63 1.32 -8.22
C ASP A 43 -4.40 1.75 -6.76
N LEU A 44 -3.40 2.59 -6.54
CA LEU A 44 -3.00 3.06 -5.23
C LEU A 44 -4.00 4.08 -4.74
N VAL A 45 -4.77 3.71 -3.72
CA VAL A 45 -5.53 4.66 -2.94
C VAL A 45 -4.60 5.46 -2.03
N THR A 46 -4.92 6.73 -1.85
CA THR A 46 -4.23 7.57 -0.89
C THR A 46 -4.50 7.07 0.54
N ARG A 47 -3.62 7.45 1.47
CA ARG A 47 -3.83 7.11 2.90
C ARG A 47 -5.15 7.69 3.42
N GLU A 48 -5.50 8.89 3.00
CA GLU A 48 -6.74 9.55 3.38
C GLU A 48 -7.97 8.78 2.87
N GLU A 49 -7.96 8.32 1.61
CA GLU A 49 -9.04 7.48 1.07
C GLU A 49 -9.16 6.14 1.80
N PHE A 50 -8.03 5.52 2.18
CA PHE A 50 -8.03 4.30 2.98
C PHE A 50 -8.65 4.53 4.37
N GLU A 51 -8.28 5.61 5.06
CA GLU A 51 -8.82 5.98 6.37
C GLU A 51 -10.33 6.25 6.30
N VAL A 52 -10.81 6.88 5.23
CA VAL A 52 -12.25 7.06 4.98
C VAL A 52 -12.95 5.72 4.81
N GLN A 53 -12.40 4.79 4.03
CA GLN A 53 -12.98 3.45 3.84
C GLN A 53 -13.03 2.65 5.14
N GLU A 54 -11.99 2.75 5.98
CA GLU A 54 -11.96 2.12 7.30
C GLU A 54 -13.09 2.65 8.20
N GLN A 55 -13.33 3.97 8.20
CA GLN A 55 -14.43 4.57 8.95
C GLN A 55 -15.81 4.14 8.44
N VAL A 56 -15.99 4.06 7.11
CA VAL A 56 -17.23 3.56 6.51
C VAL A 56 -17.48 2.11 6.92
N LEU A 57 -16.45 1.27 6.89
CA LEU A 57 -16.54 -0.13 7.31
C LEU A 57 -16.89 -0.25 8.80
N LYS A 58 -16.26 0.57 9.66
CA LYS A 58 -16.57 0.61 11.10
C LYS A 58 -18.03 0.94 11.36
N ARG A 59 -18.56 2.00 10.73
CA ARG A 59 -19.98 2.38 10.85
C ARG A 59 -20.92 1.29 10.35
N THR A 60 -20.52 0.58 9.30
CA THR A 60 -21.32 -0.54 8.76
C THR A 60 -21.40 -1.69 9.76
N ARG A 61 -20.29 -2.02 10.44
CA ARG A 61 -20.29 -3.03 11.51
C ARG A 61 -21.16 -2.62 12.68
N GLU A 62 -21.05 -1.37 13.14
CA GLU A 62 -21.88 -0.86 14.24
C GLU A 62 -23.38 -0.96 13.91
N LYS A 63 -23.78 -0.57 12.69
CA LYS A 63 -25.17 -0.71 12.23
C LYS A 63 -25.62 -2.17 12.11
N LEU A 64 -24.74 -3.06 11.65
CA LEU A 64 -25.04 -4.48 11.53
C LEU A 64 -25.25 -5.12 12.91
N GLU A 65 -24.42 -4.78 13.90
CA GLU A 65 -24.58 -5.22 15.28
C GLU A 65 -25.89 -4.70 15.90
N GLU A 66 -26.27 -3.45 15.62
CA GLU A 66 -27.54 -2.89 16.08
C GLU A 66 -28.73 -3.64 15.48
N LEU A 67 -28.73 -3.88 14.18
CA LEU A 67 -29.77 -4.66 13.50
C LEU A 67 -29.84 -6.09 14.04
N GLN A 68 -28.69 -6.72 14.28
CA GLN A 68 -28.65 -8.05 14.87
C GLN A 68 -29.29 -8.08 16.25
N LYS A 69 -28.99 -7.10 17.12
CA LYS A 69 -29.64 -6.97 18.43
C LYS A 69 -31.15 -6.75 18.33
N GLN A 70 -31.62 -6.01 17.32
CA GLN A 70 -33.06 -5.79 17.12
C GLN A 70 -33.78 -7.09 16.70
N LEU A 71 -33.15 -7.90 15.86
CA LEU A 71 -33.67 -9.21 15.47
C LEU A 71 -33.68 -10.19 16.65
N ASP A 72 -32.60 -10.24 17.43
CA ASP A 72 -32.50 -11.10 18.61
C ASP A 72 -33.50 -10.73 19.71
N LYS A 73 -33.90 -9.45 19.81
CA LYS A 73 -34.93 -8.98 20.74
C LYS A 73 -36.37 -9.35 20.33
N ASN A 74 -36.58 -9.69 19.06
CA ASN A 74 -37.90 -9.98 18.48
C ASN A 74 -38.15 -11.50 18.30
N ASN A 75 -37.30 -12.35 18.89
CA ASN A 75 -37.50 -13.79 19.10
C ASN A 75 -37.59 -14.10 20.60
#